data_AF-A0A945V9N4-F1
#
_entry.id   AF-A0A945V9N4-F1
#
_cell.length_a   1.000
_cell.length_b   1.000
_cell.length_c   1.000
_cell.angle_alpha   90.00
_cell.angle_beta   90.00
_cell.angle_gamma   90.00
#
_symmetry.space_group_name_H-M   'P 1'
#
loop_
_entity.id
_entity.type
_entity.pdbx_description
1 polymer ?
#
loop_
_entity_poly.entity_id
_entity_poly.type
_entity_poly.pdbx_seq_one_letter_code
_entity_poly.pdbx_strand_id
1 'polypeptide(L)'
;MSFMRLIYLILAILGGIKPMMHFLAWFNEFGYSWGGIVSAWTVNEAARGLMWDLTISAFVLIIWIASEIVPRKDWWVFIVCFIATFGVGVSCGLPLYLFLRSRSIK
;
A
#
# COMPACT_ATOMS: atom_id res chain seq x y z
N MET A 1 -21.36 -10.60 3.72
CA MET A 1 -20.37 -9.57 3.31
C MET A 1 -21.05 -8.67 2.29
N SER A 2 -20.98 -7.34 2.41
CA SER A 2 -21.55 -6.46 1.37
C SER A 2 -20.74 -6.55 0.07
N PHE A 3 -21.37 -6.34 -1.08
CA PHE A 3 -20.71 -6.38 -2.40
C PHE A 3 -19.46 -5.48 -2.47
N MET A 4 -19.54 -4.28 -1.90
CA MET A 4 -18.41 -3.34 -1.82
C MET A 4 -17.21 -3.88 -1.01
N ARG A 5 -17.47 -4.64 0.06
CA ARG A 5 -16.39 -5.25 0.85
C ARG A 5 -15.63 -6.31 0.05
N LEU A 6 -16.34 -7.07 -0.78
CA LEU A 6 -15.71 -8.06 -1.66
C LEU A 6 -14.83 -7.36 -2.70
N ILE A 7 -15.32 -6.26 -3.30
CA ILE A 7 -14.53 -5.45 -4.25
C ILE A 7 -13.24 -4.97 -3.60
N TYR A 8 -13.32 -4.37 -2.41
CA TYR A 8 -12.12 -3.89 -1.71
C TYR A 8 -11.13 -5.01 -1.39
N LEU A 9 -11.63 -6.18 -0.98
CA LEU A 9 -10.76 -7.33 -0.72
C LEU A 9 -10.03 -7.81 -1.98
N ILE A 10 -10.75 -7.93 -3.10
CA ILE A 10 -10.17 -8.34 -4.39
C ILE A 10 -9.14 -7.31 -4.84
N LEU A 11 -9.45 -6.01 -4.75
CA LEU A 11 -8.53 -4.93 -5.12
C LEU A 11 -7.30 -4.89 -4.22
N ALA A 12 -7.42 -5.18 -2.92
CA ALA A 12 -6.26 -5.28 -2.03
C ALA A 12 -5.35 -6.44 -2.42
N ILE A 13 -5.91 -7.60 -2.75
CA ILE A 13 -5.15 -8.77 -3.21
C ILE A 13 -4.42 -8.44 -4.53
N LEU A 14 -5.14 -7.92 -5.53
CA LEU A 14 -4.56 -7.56 -6.82
C LEU A 14 -3.50 -6.46 -6.69
N GLY A 15 -3.80 -5.44 -5.88
CA GLY A 15 -2.92 -4.31 -5.58
C GLY A 15 -1.70 -4.70 -4.76
N GLY A 16 -1.68 -5.88 -4.13
CA GLY A 16 -0.50 -6.45 -3.50
C GLY A 16 0.30 -7.38 -4.41
N ILE A 17 -0.38 -8.27 -5.13
CA ILE A 17 0.27 -9.26 -6.00
C ILE A 17 1.00 -8.57 -7.15
N LYS A 18 0.34 -7.66 -7.89
CA LYS A 18 0.92 -7.07 -9.10
C LYS A 18 2.24 -6.31 -8.82
N PRO A 19 2.30 -5.38 -7.84
CA PRO A 19 3.56 -4.70 -7.54
C PRO A 19 4.65 -5.67 -7.08
N MET A 20 4.32 -6.60 -6.17
CA MET A 20 5.30 -7.55 -5.64
C MET A 20 5.90 -8.46 -6.72
N MET A 21 5.12 -8.86 -7.73
CA MET A 21 5.65 -9.63 -8.87
C MET A 21 6.75 -8.87 -9.61
N HIS A 22 6.56 -7.57 -9.87
CA HIS A 22 7.58 -6.76 -10.54
C HIS A 22 8.80 -6.53 -9.66
N PHE A 23 8.62 -6.30 -8.36
CA PHE A 23 9.73 -6.16 -7.42
C PHE A 23 10.55 -7.44 -7.30
N LEU A 24 9.90 -8.60 -7.14
CA LEU A 24 10.57 -9.89 -7.05
C LEU A 24 11.33 -10.22 -8.34
N ALA A 25 10.74 -9.96 -9.51
CA ALA A 25 11.43 -10.14 -10.79
C ALA A 25 12.70 -9.28 -10.86
N TRP A 26 12.60 -8.00 -10.50
CA TRP A 26 13.75 -7.09 -10.47
C TRP A 26 14.82 -7.53 -9.46
N PHE A 27 14.45 -7.93 -8.24
CA PHE A 27 15.41 -8.40 -7.23
C PHE A 27 16.12 -9.70 -7.64
N ASN A 28 15.42 -10.60 -8.33
CA ASN A 28 16.02 -11.83 -8.85
C ASN A 28 17.03 -11.55 -9.97
N GLU A 29 16.82 -10.49 -10.76
CA GLU A 29 17.69 -10.12 -11.89
C GLU A 29 18.89 -9.24 -11.46
N PHE A 30 18.65 -8.25 -10.59
CA PHE A 30 19.64 -7.23 -10.22
C PHE A 30 20.18 -7.37 -8.78
N GLY A 31 19.69 -8.36 -8.03
CA GLY A 31 20.08 -8.62 -6.64
C GLY A 31 19.31 -7.80 -5.60
N TYR A 32 19.35 -8.24 -4.35
CA TYR A 32 18.65 -7.61 -3.22
C TYR A 32 19.44 -6.41 -2.67
N SER A 33 19.27 -5.25 -3.28
CA SER A 33 19.90 -3.99 -2.85
C SER A 33 18.91 -2.85 -2.77
N TRP A 34 18.82 -2.20 -1.60
CA TRP A 34 18.03 -0.99 -1.40
C TRP A 34 18.52 0.17 -2.29
N GLY A 35 19.83 0.35 -2.44
CA GLY A 35 20.37 1.38 -3.33
C GLY A 35 20.09 1.09 -4.82
N GLY A 36 20.08 -0.19 -5.18
CA GLY A 36 19.78 -0.63 -6.54
C GLY A 36 18.32 -0.34 -6.93
N ILE A 37 17.36 -0.70 -6.07
CA ILE A 37 15.94 -0.48 -6.38
C ILE A 37 15.61 1.02 -6.45
N VAL A 38 16.22 1.84 -5.58
CA VAL A 38 16.06 3.31 -5.65
C VAL A 38 16.66 3.88 -6.93
N SER A 39 17.81 3.35 -7.38
CA SER A 39 18.39 3.74 -8.67
C SER A 39 17.47 3.37 -9.84
N ALA A 40 16.81 2.20 -9.78
CA ALA A 40 15.84 1.77 -10.78
C ALA A 40 14.59 2.67 -10.83
N TRP A 41 14.08 3.12 -9.68
CA TRP A 41 12.96 4.09 -9.63
C TRP A 41 13.34 5.48 -10.12
N THR A 42 14.61 5.83 -10.07
CA THR A 42 15.12 7.15 -10.46
C THR A 42 15.82 7.16 -11.82
N VAL A 43 15.75 6.06 -12.58
CA VAL A 43 16.45 5.87 -13.87
C VAL A 43 16.05 6.90 -14.93
N ASN A 44 14.81 7.38 -14.91
CA ASN A 44 14.31 8.42 -15.81
C ASN A 44 13.24 9.26 -15.11
N GLU A 45 12.92 10.43 -15.67
CA GLU A 45 11.96 11.37 -15.06
C GLU A 45 10.53 10.80 -14.95
N ALA A 46 10.11 9.90 -15.85
CA ALA A 46 8.78 9.29 -15.77
C ALA A 46 8.67 8.32 -14.58
N ALA A 47 9.67 7.45 -14.38
CA ALA A 47 9.75 6.55 -13.22
C ALA A 47 9.88 7.35 -11.91
N ARG A 48 10.68 8.42 -11.94
CA ARG A 48 10.87 9.33 -10.81
C ARG A 48 9.57 10.04 -10.44
N GLY A 49 8.78 10.45 -11.44
CA GLY A 49 7.44 10.99 -11.26
C GLY A 49 6.49 10.01 -10.57
N LEU A 50 6.46 8.75 -11.02
CA LEU A 50 5.65 7.69 -10.39
C LEU A 50 6.07 7.42 -8.94
N MET A 51 7.38 7.42 -8.65
CA MET A 51 7.88 7.27 -7.28
C MET A 51 7.35 8.37 -6.35
N TRP A 52 7.39 9.62 -6.80
CA TRP A 52 6.89 10.76 -6.01
C TRP A 52 5.36 10.73 -5.84
N ASP A 53 4.63 10.38 -6.89
CA ASP A 53 3.17 10.18 -6.83
C ASP A 53 2.78 9.16 -5.75
N LEU A 54 3.43 8.00 -5.76
CA LEU A 54 3.18 6.93 -4.78
C LEU A 54 3.62 7.33 -3.36
N THR A 55 4.76 8.02 -3.24
CA THR A 55 5.30 8.44 -1.94
C THR A 55 4.38 9.44 -1.26
N ILE A 56 3.98 10.50 -1.97
CA ILE A 56 3.07 11.53 -1.42
C ILE A 56 1.72 10.88 -1.09
N SER A 57 1.19 10.03 -1.97
CA SER A 57 -0.06 9.29 -1.74
C SER A 57 0.01 8.40 -0.50
N ALA A 58 1.14 7.72 -0.25
CA ALA A 58 1.34 6.88 0.93
C ALA A 58 1.28 7.70 2.23
N PHE A 59 1.96 8.86 2.26
CA PHE A 59 1.94 9.74 3.43
C PHE A 59 0.55 10.29 3.71
N VAL A 60 -0.14 10.80 2.68
CA VAL A 60 -1.51 11.30 2.81
C VAL A 60 -2.45 10.21 3.32
N LEU A 61 -2.34 8.99 2.75
CA LEU A 61 -3.14 7.84 3.18
C LEU A 61 -2.93 7.51 4.67
N ILE A 62 -1.68 7.44 5.12
CA ILE A 62 -1.37 7.06 6.51
C ILE A 62 -1.83 8.14 7.50
N ILE A 63 -1.65 9.42 7.16
CA ILE A 63 -2.16 10.53 7.97
C ILE A 63 -3.69 10.46 8.08
N TRP A 64 -4.39 10.18 6.98
CA TRP A 64 -5.84 10.04 6.98
C TRP A 64 -6.31 8.80 7.78
N ILE A 65 -5.65 7.65 7.61
CA ILE A 65 -5.96 6.45 8.39
C ILE A 65 -5.74 6.72 9.89
N ALA A 66 -4.65 7.40 10.26
CA ALA A 66 -4.38 7.76 11.64
C ALA A 66 -5.49 8.65 12.23
N SER A 67 -5.95 9.65 11.49
CA SER A 67 -6.99 10.57 11.97
C SER A 67 -8.33 9.89 12.21
N GLU A 68 -8.67 8.87 11.43
CA GLU A 68 -9.90 8.08 11.65
C GLU A 68 -9.76 7.01 12.75
N ILE A 69 -8.57 6.43 12.92
CA ILE A 69 -8.36 5.32 13.88
C ILE A 69 -8.14 5.82 15.31
N VAL A 70 -7.45 6.95 15.51
CA VAL A 70 -7.15 7.47 16.85
C VAL A 70 -8.42 7.66 17.69
N PRO A 71 -9.51 8.28 17.19
CA PRO A 71 -10.77 8.39 17.94
C PRO A 71 -11.46 7.05 18.20
N ARG A 72 -11.31 6.08 17.29
CA ARG A 72 -11.93 4.74 17.37
C ARG A 72 -11.14 3.75 18.23
N LYS A 73 -9.89 4.08 18.60
CA LYS A 73 -8.94 3.21 19.32
C LYS A 73 -8.65 1.88 18.61
N ASP A 74 -8.85 1.83 17.30
CA ASP A 74 -8.63 0.63 16.46
C ASP A 74 -7.15 0.47 16.05
N TRP A 75 -6.23 0.53 17.02
CA TRP A 75 -4.78 0.57 16.77
C TRP A 75 -4.23 -0.60 15.92
N TRP A 76 -4.84 -1.78 16.05
CA TRP A 76 -4.46 -2.93 15.23
C TRP A 76 -4.71 -2.68 13.73
N VAL A 77 -5.78 -1.96 13.37
CA VAL A 77 -6.08 -1.60 11.97
C VAL A 77 -5.01 -0.66 11.42
N PHE A 78 -4.51 0.26 12.25
CA PHE A 78 -3.45 1.18 11.86
C PHE A 78 -2.16 0.43 11.52
N ILE A 79 -1.75 -0.50 12.38
CA ILE A 79 -0.54 -1.31 12.19
C ILE A 79 -0.63 -2.12 10.90
N VAL A 80 -1.76 -2.80 10.67
CA VAL A 80 -1.96 -3.62 9.46
C VAL A 80 -1.92 -2.75 8.19
N CYS A 81 -2.58 -1.59 8.19
CA CYS A 81 -2.60 -0.70 7.03
C CYS A 81 -1.24 -0.02 6.79
N PHE A 82 -0.49 0.28 7.86
CA PHE A 82 0.86 0.82 7.77
C PHE A 82 1.80 -0.18 7.09
N ILE A 83 1.81 -1.43 7.56
CA ILE A 83 2.61 -2.51 6.96
C ILE A 83 2.18 -2.77 5.52
N ALA A 84 0.89 -2.77 5.22
CA ALA A 84 0.41 -2.95 3.85
C ALA A 84 0.83 -1.79 2.93
N THR A 85 0.80 -0.54 3.41
CA THR A 85 1.11 0.63 2.58
C THR A 85 2.60 0.74 2.29
N PHE A 86 3.46 0.61 3.30
CA PHE A 86 4.92 0.76 3.13
C PHE A 86 5.64 -0.53 2.77
N GLY A 87 5.10 -1.69 3.17
CA GLY A 87 5.68 -2.98 2.84
C GLY A 87 5.24 -3.53 1.48
N VAL A 88 4.04 -3.17 1.02
CA VAL A 88 3.50 -3.67 -0.25
C VAL A 88 3.23 -2.54 -1.25
N GLY A 89 2.52 -1.50 -0.81
CA GLY A 89 2.24 -0.32 -1.62
C GLY A 89 0.87 0.28 -1.33
N VAL A 90 0.66 1.52 -1.76
CA VAL A 90 -0.61 2.26 -1.61
C VAL A 90 -1.79 1.52 -2.25
N SER A 91 -1.54 0.81 -3.36
CA SER A 91 -2.51 -0.03 -4.07
C SER A 91 -3.05 -1.19 -3.24
N CYS A 92 -2.31 -1.65 -2.23
CA CYS A 92 -2.78 -2.66 -1.28
C CYS A 92 -3.36 -2.00 -0.02
N GLY A 93 -2.64 -1.01 0.53
CA GLY A 93 -2.99 -0.35 1.79
C GLY A 93 -4.36 0.34 1.79
N LEU A 94 -4.68 1.10 0.73
CA LEU A 94 -5.95 1.81 0.61
C LEU A 94 -7.18 0.86 0.57
N PRO A 95 -7.27 -0.09 -0.37
CA PRO A 95 -8.43 -1.00 -0.41
C PRO A 95 -8.50 -1.90 0.82
N LEU A 96 -7.35 -2.29 1.40
CA LEU A 96 -7.34 -3.01 2.68
C LEU A 96 -7.98 -2.17 3.78
N TYR A 97 -7.58 -0.90 3.91
CA TYR A 97 -8.19 0.00 4.88
C TYR A 97 -9.70 0.15 4.67
N LEU A 98 -10.16 0.34 3.43
CA LEU A 98 -11.59 0.45 3.11
C LEU A 98 -12.38 -0.83 3.48
N PHE A 99 -11.79 -2.00 3.26
CA PHE A 99 -12.37 -3.28 3.70
C PHE A 99 -12.47 -3.37 5.23
N LEU A 100 -11.43 -2.92 5.93
CA LEU A 100 -11.35 -2.96 7.39
C LEU A 100 -12.27 -1.91 8.05
N ARG A 101 -12.41 -0.72 7.44
CA ARG A 101 -13.27 0.39 7.86
C ARG A 101 -14.76 0.09 7.73
N SER A 102 -15.14 -0.72 6.73
CA SER A 102 -16.52 -1.10 6.45
C SER A 102 -17.01 -2.30 7.28
N ARG A 103 -16.22 -2.72 8.28
CA ARG A 103 -16.67 -3.70 9.28
C ARG A 103 -17.73 -3.04 10.17
N SER A 104 -18.80 -3.78 10.46
CA SER A 104 -19.71 -3.39 11.53
C SER A 104 -18.90 -3.39 12.83
N ILE A 105 -18.71 -2.21 13.42
CA ILE A 105 -18.21 -2.11 14.80
C ILE A 105 -19.30 -2.80 15.63
N LYS A 106 -18.96 -3.92 16.26
CA LYS A 106 -19.85 -4.57 17.24
C LYS A 106 -19.74 -3.85 18.56
#